data_AF-A0A4Y3R2M6-F1
#
_entry.id   AF-A0A4Y3R2M6-F1
#
_cell.length_a   1.000
_cell.length_b   1.000
_cell.length_c   1.000
_cell.angle_alpha   90.00
_cell.angle_beta   90.00
_cell.angle_gamma   90.00
#
_symmetry.space_group_name_H-M   'P 1'
#
loop_
_entity.id
_entity.type
_entity.pdbx_description
1 polymer ?
#
loop_
_entity_poly.entity_id
_entity_poly.type
_entity_poly.pdbx_seq_one_letter_code
_entity_poly.pdbx_strand_id
1 'polypeptide(L)'
;MNIDLTDTTSSRINTELVKTRRALGSPATGMVLTLVIVTDEGNHYDALRAASGASKEHPSRILVVVRRPGRSPRDRAQHRLDAELRMGSDVGAGETVILRLHGELSSHAHSVVLPLLLPDAPVVVWWPDDAPDHPAEDPLGRLGQRRITDARATEDPVGALGRRAETYAPGDTDLSWTRITPWRSMLAASLDQKHSTLHSAVVEGEEYNPSSELLALWLAERLRIPVERRVSEGPGITAVRLETADGQVCLDRPDGTLAELAVPGQPDRHVALQRRSTAELIAEELRRLDPDEAYAEAVRFGVDKLAQPDPQHPTPAASATPAPAKGGGAAGAKADAKGASGEESGADSGTADSGGAGAKKASGKGGSASSEGTGRSRGAAKGASGGKKATRS
;
A
#
# COMPACT_ATOMS: atom_id res chain seq x y z
N MET A 1 -22.19 -7.02 16.70
CA MET A 1 -23.43 -6.27 16.99
C MET A 1 -23.36 -4.95 16.24
N ASN A 2 -24.41 -4.62 15.49
CA ASN A 2 -24.48 -3.39 14.70
C ASN A 2 -25.71 -2.57 15.15
N ILE A 3 -25.54 -1.25 15.33
CA ILE A 3 -26.62 -0.31 15.62
C ILE A 3 -26.59 0.80 14.58
N ASP A 4 -27.70 1.00 13.88
CA ASP A 4 -27.87 2.11 12.95
C ASP A 4 -28.60 3.27 13.62
N LEU A 5 -28.02 4.46 13.52
CA LEU A 5 -28.56 5.72 14.01
C LEU A 5 -28.77 6.67 12.83
N THR A 6 -30.04 6.92 12.50
CA THR A 6 -30.44 7.83 11.43
C THR A 6 -30.70 9.22 12.00
N ASP A 7 -30.27 10.27 11.29
CA ASP A 7 -30.50 11.67 11.66
C ASP A 7 -30.18 11.95 13.15
N THR A 8 -28.91 11.74 13.48
CA THR A 8 -28.42 11.67 14.85
C THR A 8 -27.46 12.82 15.19
N THR A 9 -26.93 12.81 16.41
CA THR A 9 -25.95 13.78 16.89
C THR A 9 -24.77 13.02 17.52
N SER A 10 -23.59 13.66 17.60
CA SER A 10 -22.44 13.05 18.28
C SER A 10 -22.73 12.70 19.75
N SER A 11 -23.57 13.49 20.43
CA SER A 11 -23.99 13.20 21.81
C SER A 11 -24.83 11.91 21.91
N ARG A 12 -25.75 11.68 20.97
CA ARG A 12 -26.53 10.43 20.89
C ARG A 12 -25.63 9.25 20.56
N ILE A 13 -24.72 9.39 19.61
CA ILE A 13 -23.72 8.36 19.26
C ILE A 13 -22.89 7.96 20.49
N ASN A 14 -22.33 8.94 21.21
CA ASN A 14 -21.54 8.68 22.41
C ASN A 14 -22.38 7.99 23.51
N THR A 15 -23.64 8.39 23.67
CA THR A 15 -24.57 7.74 24.61
C THR A 15 -24.78 6.26 24.26
N GLU A 16 -24.98 5.95 22.98
CA GLU A 16 -25.16 4.56 22.52
C GLU A 16 -23.88 3.72 22.61
N LEU A 17 -22.70 4.31 22.36
CA LEU A 17 -21.41 3.65 22.62
C LEU A 17 -21.28 3.24 24.09
N VAL A 18 -21.55 4.16 25.02
CA VAL A 18 -21.49 3.88 26.47
C VAL A 18 -22.50 2.80 26.87
N LYS A 19 -23.74 2.87 26.37
CA LYS A 19 -24.78 1.85 26.65
C LYS A 19 -24.37 0.47 26.16
N THR A 20 -23.90 0.39 24.92
CA THR A 20 -23.56 -0.90 24.30
C THR A 20 -22.34 -1.53 24.97
N ARG A 21 -21.34 -0.70 25.31
CA ARG A 21 -20.17 -1.15 26.08
C ARG A 21 -20.58 -1.80 27.41
N ARG A 22 -21.49 -1.16 28.15
CA ARG A 22 -22.04 -1.71 29.40
C ARG A 22 -22.79 -3.03 29.16
N ALA A 23 -23.58 -3.12 28.09
CA ALA A 23 -24.33 -4.32 27.75
C ALA A 23 -23.42 -5.52 27.40
N LEU A 24 -22.28 -5.26 26.77
CA LEU A 24 -21.30 -6.28 26.40
C LEU A 24 -20.38 -6.70 27.57
N GLY A 25 -20.46 -6.03 28.73
CA GLY A 25 -19.57 -6.27 29.86
C GLY A 25 -18.09 -5.99 29.56
N SER A 26 -17.80 -5.34 28.43
CA SER A 26 -16.44 -5.01 28.00
C SER A 26 -16.08 -3.65 28.59
N PRO A 27 -15.08 -3.53 29.46
CA PRO A 27 -14.61 -2.21 29.85
C PRO A 27 -13.90 -1.55 28.65
N ALA A 28 -13.86 -0.21 28.59
CA ALA A 28 -13.11 0.52 27.57
C ALA A 28 -11.58 0.29 27.66
N THR A 29 -11.16 -0.50 28.65
CA THR A 29 -9.79 -0.77 29.01
C THR A 29 -9.10 -1.55 27.89
N GLY A 30 -8.12 -0.91 27.26
CA GLY A 30 -7.24 -1.55 26.27
C GLY A 30 -7.13 -0.80 24.95
N MET A 31 -8.01 0.17 24.65
CA MET A 31 -7.81 1.03 23.48
C MET A 31 -6.62 1.97 23.69
N VAL A 32 -5.70 2.01 22.73
CA VAL A 32 -4.46 2.79 22.80
C VAL A 32 -4.51 4.06 21.96
N LEU A 33 -5.46 4.20 21.04
CA LEU A 33 -5.60 5.37 20.17
C LEU A 33 -7.01 5.50 19.57
N THR A 34 -7.30 6.68 19.01
CA THR A 34 -8.42 6.88 18.08
C THR A 34 -7.88 7.01 16.65
N LEU A 35 -8.30 6.13 15.74
CA LEU A 35 -8.00 6.20 14.32
C LEU A 35 -9.18 6.82 13.57
N VAL A 36 -8.99 8.03 13.04
CA VAL A 36 -9.95 8.74 12.22
C VAL A 36 -9.61 8.50 10.75
N ILE A 37 -10.50 7.86 10.02
CA ILE A 37 -10.37 7.59 8.59
C ILE A 37 -11.25 8.58 7.83
N VAL A 38 -10.70 9.32 6.89
CA VAL A 38 -11.45 10.29 6.09
C VAL A 38 -11.49 9.80 4.66
N THR A 39 -12.69 9.54 4.13
CA THR A 39 -12.86 8.90 2.83
C THR A 39 -14.28 9.17 2.28
N ASP A 40 -14.57 8.62 1.11
CA ASP A 40 -15.86 8.72 0.44
C ASP A 40 -16.70 7.44 0.56
N GLU A 41 -17.87 7.42 -0.08
CA GLU A 41 -18.74 6.24 -0.04
C GLU A 41 -18.18 5.05 -0.83
N GLY A 42 -17.38 5.28 -1.87
CA GLY A 42 -16.83 4.22 -2.70
C GLY A 42 -15.74 3.43 -2.00
N ASN A 43 -14.89 4.12 -1.23
CA ASN A 43 -13.64 3.56 -0.72
C ASN A 43 -13.70 3.17 0.77
N HIS A 44 -14.74 3.60 1.51
CA HIS A 44 -14.82 3.36 2.95
C HIS A 44 -14.76 1.89 3.38
N TYR A 45 -15.23 0.96 2.54
CA TYR A 45 -15.22 -0.47 2.86
C TYR A 45 -13.79 -1.00 2.98
N ASP A 46 -12.94 -0.72 2.00
CA ASP A 46 -11.55 -1.19 1.97
C ASP A 46 -10.70 -0.49 3.03
N ALA A 47 -10.93 0.81 3.25
CA ALA A 47 -10.27 1.55 4.32
C ALA A 47 -10.62 1.00 5.70
N LEU A 48 -11.91 0.71 5.96
CA LEU A 48 -12.34 0.09 7.20
C LEU A 48 -11.76 -1.31 7.36
N ARG A 49 -11.73 -2.12 6.30
CA ARG A 49 -11.13 -3.46 6.33
C ARG A 49 -9.64 -3.39 6.71
N ALA A 50 -8.90 -2.46 6.13
CA ALA A 50 -7.49 -2.25 6.45
C ALA A 50 -7.28 -1.82 7.91
N ALA A 51 -8.08 -0.87 8.39
CA ALA A 51 -8.02 -0.39 9.77
C ALA A 51 -8.42 -1.47 10.80
N SER A 52 -9.46 -2.26 10.53
CA SER A 52 -9.81 -3.42 11.34
C SER A 52 -8.72 -4.50 11.34
N GLY A 53 -7.93 -4.60 10.27
CA GLY A 53 -6.73 -5.43 10.24
C GLY A 53 -5.66 -4.93 11.20
N ALA A 54 -5.34 -3.63 11.13
CA ALA A 54 -4.36 -2.98 11.99
C ALA A 54 -4.77 -2.97 13.48
N SER A 55 -6.08 -2.91 13.77
CA SER A 55 -6.57 -2.88 15.15
C SER A 55 -6.32 -4.16 15.94
N LYS A 56 -5.96 -5.27 15.27
CA LYS A 56 -5.51 -6.50 15.93
C LYS A 56 -4.20 -6.32 16.69
N GLU A 57 -3.28 -5.51 16.15
CA GLU A 57 -2.02 -5.15 16.79
C GLU A 57 -2.16 -3.89 17.66
N HIS A 58 -3.04 -2.97 17.25
CA HIS A 58 -3.25 -1.67 17.89
C HIS A 58 -4.73 -1.46 18.25
N PRO A 59 -5.22 -2.02 19.37
CA PRO A 59 -6.62 -1.88 19.76
C PRO A 59 -7.03 -0.41 19.82
N SER A 60 -8.05 -0.03 19.05
CA SER A 60 -8.35 1.39 18.78
C SER A 60 -9.83 1.65 18.61
N ARG A 61 -10.24 2.89 18.85
CA ARG A 61 -11.52 3.38 18.35
C ARG A 61 -11.35 3.84 16.91
N ILE A 62 -12.07 3.21 15.98
CA ILE A 62 -12.06 3.56 14.57
C ILE A 62 -13.26 4.46 14.29
N LEU A 63 -13.01 5.68 13.82
CA LEU A 63 -14.02 6.63 13.36
C LEU A 63 -13.88 6.80 11.84
N VAL A 64 -14.79 6.22 11.07
CA VAL A 64 -14.80 6.36 9.61
C VAL A 64 -15.69 7.54 9.25
N VAL A 65 -15.10 8.62 8.76
CA VAL A 65 -15.79 9.83 8.31
C VAL A 65 -16.00 9.74 6.80
N VAL A 66 -17.23 9.39 6.42
CA VAL A 66 -17.67 9.32 5.03
C VAL A 66 -18.31 10.64 4.64
N ARG A 67 -17.60 11.43 3.80
CA ARG A 67 -18.08 12.74 3.35
C ARG A 67 -19.04 12.59 2.17
N ARG A 68 -20.27 13.11 2.31
CA ARG A 68 -21.29 13.13 1.25
C ARG A 68 -21.76 14.58 1.01
N PRO A 69 -20.95 15.42 0.33
CA PRO A 69 -21.28 16.84 0.14
C PRO A 69 -22.57 17.07 -0.66
N GLY A 70 -23.05 16.08 -1.41
CA GLY A 70 -24.27 16.17 -2.21
C GLY A 70 -24.04 16.77 -3.59
N ARG A 71 -24.82 16.34 -4.58
CA ARG A 71 -24.65 16.75 -5.99
C ARG A 71 -25.64 17.83 -6.43
N SER A 72 -26.82 17.91 -5.81
CA SER A 72 -27.82 18.94 -6.09
C SER A 72 -27.75 20.09 -5.06
N PRO A 73 -28.25 21.30 -5.38
CA PRO A 73 -28.39 22.37 -4.39
C PRO A 73 -29.19 21.94 -3.15
N ARG A 74 -30.21 21.10 -3.34
CA ARG A 74 -31.03 20.57 -2.24
C ARG A 74 -30.23 19.63 -1.34
N ASP A 75 -29.39 18.77 -1.91
CA ASP A 75 -28.57 17.85 -1.11
C ASP A 75 -27.47 18.59 -0.35
N ARG A 76 -26.89 19.62 -0.96
CA ARG A 76 -25.88 20.47 -0.32
C ARG A 76 -26.41 21.24 0.88
N ALA A 77 -27.70 21.60 0.89
CA ALA A 77 -28.33 22.31 2.01
C ALA A 77 -28.73 21.41 3.20
N GLN A 78 -28.59 20.08 3.06
CA GLN A 78 -28.89 19.17 4.17
C GLN A 78 -27.81 19.25 5.26
N HIS A 79 -28.23 19.06 6.51
CA HIS A 79 -27.37 19.01 7.68
C HIS A 79 -27.70 17.75 8.49
N ARG A 80 -27.43 16.59 7.88
CA ARG A 80 -27.80 15.29 8.43
C ARG A 80 -26.56 14.45 8.73
N LEU A 81 -26.59 13.82 9.90
CA LEU A 81 -25.62 12.82 10.32
C LEU A 81 -26.31 11.47 10.44
N ASP A 82 -25.81 10.46 9.75
CA ASP A 82 -26.12 9.07 10.08
C ASP A 82 -24.88 8.40 10.67
N ALA A 83 -25.09 7.44 11.57
CA ALA A 83 -24.01 6.67 12.15
C ALA A 83 -24.34 5.19 12.21
N GLU A 84 -23.34 4.35 11.95
CA GLU A 84 -23.41 2.91 12.15
C GLU A 84 -22.34 2.53 13.18
N LEU A 85 -22.78 1.98 14.30
CA LEU A 85 -21.92 1.54 15.40
C LEU A 85 -21.73 0.03 15.27
N ARG A 86 -20.48 -0.41 15.15
CA ARG A 86 -20.11 -1.82 15.09
C ARG A 86 -19.24 -2.16 16.30
N MET A 87 -19.70 -3.14 17.09
CA MET A 87 -19.03 -3.63 18.30
C MET A 87 -19.08 -5.15 18.40
N GLY A 88 -18.04 -5.75 18.99
CA GLY A 88 -17.93 -7.19 19.23
C GLY A 88 -16.81 -7.85 18.43
N SER A 89 -16.68 -9.18 18.61
CA SER A 89 -15.56 -10.00 18.10
C SER A 89 -15.29 -9.88 16.60
N ASP A 90 -16.32 -9.61 15.81
CA ASP A 90 -16.25 -9.66 14.34
C ASP A 90 -15.72 -8.35 13.72
N VAL A 91 -15.47 -7.31 14.53
CA VAL A 91 -15.10 -5.95 14.08
C VAL A 91 -13.62 -5.63 14.36
N GLY A 92 -12.89 -6.57 14.96
CA GLY A 92 -11.53 -6.38 15.48
C GLY A 92 -11.52 -6.03 16.98
N ALA A 93 -10.34 -5.74 17.53
CA ALA A 93 -10.22 -5.34 18.93
C ALA A 93 -10.53 -3.83 19.07
N GLY A 94 -11.83 -3.47 19.20
CA GLY A 94 -12.21 -2.08 19.41
C GLY A 94 -13.67 -1.74 19.12
N GLU A 95 -13.92 -0.43 19.03
CA GLU A 95 -15.21 0.17 18.66
C GLU A 95 -15.05 0.81 17.28
N THR A 96 -15.95 0.47 16.35
CA THR A 96 -15.99 1.13 15.03
C THR A 96 -17.26 1.95 14.91
N VAL A 97 -17.11 3.20 14.49
CA VAL A 97 -18.22 4.09 14.17
C VAL A 97 -18.06 4.61 12.75
N ILE A 98 -19.00 4.29 11.88
CA ILE A 98 -19.06 4.83 10.53
C ILE A 98 -20.01 6.02 10.55
N LEU A 99 -19.49 7.21 10.28
CA LEU A 99 -20.19 8.49 10.26
C LEU A 99 -20.42 8.89 8.80
N ARG A 100 -21.68 9.04 8.40
CA ARG A 100 -22.05 9.53 7.06
C ARG A 100 -22.56 10.96 7.19
N LEU A 101 -21.77 11.91 6.70
CA LEU A 101 -22.01 13.34 6.83
C LEU A 101 -22.58 13.87 5.53
N HIS A 102 -23.83 14.33 5.57
CA HIS A 102 -24.56 14.79 4.40
C HIS A 102 -24.56 16.32 4.28
N GLY A 103 -24.43 16.80 3.04
CA GLY A 103 -24.56 18.21 2.69
C GLY A 103 -23.53 19.08 3.40
N GLU A 104 -23.97 20.20 3.97
CA GLU A 104 -23.13 21.18 4.65
C GLU A 104 -22.35 20.57 5.82
N LEU A 105 -22.90 19.55 6.49
CA LEU A 105 -22.22 18.88 7.60
C LEU A 105 -20.90 18.24 7.18
N SER A 106 -20.75 17.84 5.91
CA SER A 106 -19.52 17.24 5.39
C SER A 106 -18.31 18.18 5.49
N SER A 107 -18.52 19.50 5.45
CA SER A 107 -17.50 20.53 5.65
C SER A 107 -17.14 20.78 7.12
N HIS A 108 -17.96 20.28 8.05
CA HIS A 108 -17.81 20.47 9.50
C HIS A 108 -17.51 19.15 10.24
N ALA A 109 -16.86 18.21 9.57
CA ALA A 109 -16.58 16.88 10.11
C ALA A 109 -15.83 16.89 11.45
N HIS A 110 -14.89 17.83 11.64
CA HIS A 110 -14.13 17.97 12.89
C HIS A 110 -15.04 18.21 14.11
N SER A 111 -16.12 18.98 13.97
CA SER A 111 -17.06 19.24 15.07
C SER A 111 -17.85 17.99 15.46
N VAL A 112 -18.09 17.08 14.50
CA VAL A 112 -18.76 15.79 14.76
C VAL A 112 -17.81 14.80 15.44
N VAL A 113 -16.55 14.77 15.00
CA VAL A 113 -15.52 13.82 15.46
C VAL A 113 -14.99 14.15 16.84
N LEU A 114 -14.74 15.43 17.14
CA LEU A 114 -14.14 15.87 18.42
C LEU A 114 -14.79 15.25 19.68
N PRO A 115 -16.12 15.28 19.88
CA PRO A 115 -16.76 14.67 21.05
C PRO A 115 -16.76 13.13 21.06
N LEU A 116 -16.34 12.47 19.98
CA LEU A 116 -16.27 11.00 19.85
C LEU A 116 -14.85 10.45 20.07
N LEU A 117 -13.85 11.32 20.22
CA LEU A 117 -12.49 10.92 20.52
C LEU A 117 -12.40 10.24 21.89
N LEU A 118 -11.43 9.34 22.04
CA LEU A 118 -11.08 8.82 23.35
C LEU A 118 -10.38 9.91 24.17
N PRO A 119 -10.77 10.11 25.44
CA PRO A 119 -10.02 11.01 26.33
C PRO A 119 -8.61 10.45 26.54
N ASP A 120 -7.62 11.33 26.53
CA ASP A 120 -6.22 11.03 26.86
C ASP A 120 -5.50 9.99 25.97
N ALA A 121 -6.11 9.60 24.86
CA ALA A 121 -5.49 8.74 23.86
C ALA A 121 -5.07 9.56 22.62
N PRO A 122 -3.93 9.25 22.00
CA PRO A 122 -3.51 9.92 20.78
C PRO A 122 -4.51 9.68 19.64
N VAL A 123 -4.61 10.68 18.77
CA VAL A 123 -5.45 10.64 17.57
C VAL A 123 -4.55 10.49 16.35
N VAL A 124 -4.90 9.55 15.49
CA VAL A 124 -4.29 9.35 14.19
C VAL A 124 -5.33 9.65 13.13
N VAL A 125 -5.01 10.52 12.17
CA VAL A 125 -5.89 10.82 11.05
C VAL A 125 -5.29 10.21 9.80
N TRP A 126 -6.09 9.47 9.06
CA TRP A 126 -5.68 8.79 7.85
C TRP A 126 -6.61 9.13 6.70
N TRP A 127 -6.01 9.57 5.60
CA TRP A 127 -6.64 9.74 4.29
C TRP A 127 -6.15 8.61 3.38
N PRO A 128 -6.97 7.57 3.13
CA PRO A 128 -6.64 6.49 2.20
C PRO A 128 -6.52 7.00 0.76
N ASP A 129 -7.26 8.06 0.44
CA ASP A 129 -7.37 8.77 -0.82
C ASP A 129 -7.58 10.27 -0.54
N ASP A 130 -7.43 11.11 -1.57
CA ASP A 130 -7.83 12.53 -1.56
C ASP A 130 -7.41 13.32 -0.30
N ALA A 131 -6.16 13.14 0.13
CA ALA A 131 -5.60 13.88 1.25
C ALA A 131 -5.54 15.39 0.94
N PRO A 132 -5.88 16.28 1.90
CA PRO A 132 -5.79 17.72 1.72
C PRO A 132 -4.36 18.15 1.41
N ASP A 133 -4.18 19.28 0.71
CA ASP A 133 -2.84 19.79 0.38
C ASP A 133 -2.01 20.08 1.63
N HIS A 134 -2.63 20.58 2.70
CA HIS A 134 -2.00 20.81 4.00
C HIS A 134 -2.65 19.95 5.10
N PRO A 135 -2.22 18.69 5.30
CA PRO A 135 -2.81 17.80 6.32
C PRO A 135 -2.79 18.40 7.72
N ALA A 136 -1.73 19.12 8.10
CA ALA A 136 -1.63 19.75 9.42
C ALA A 136 -2.59 20.93 9.62
N GLU A 137 -3.07 21.56 8.55
CA GLU A 137 -4.01 22.70 8.61
C GLU A 137 -5.48 22.27 8.46
N ASP A 138 -5.73 21.08 7.89
CA ASP A 138 -7.08 20.52 7.78
C ASP A 138 -7.74 20.40 9.18
N PRO A 139 -9.02 20.80 9.34
CA PRO A 139 -9.68 20.77 10.64
C PRO A 139 -9.70 19.40 11.34
N LEU A 140 -9.74 18.29 10.60
CA LEU A 140 -9.58 16.95 11.18
C LEU A 140 -8.11 16.66 11.45
N GLY A 141 -7.22 17.01 10.53
CA GLY A 141 -5.78 16.84 10.69
C GLY A 141 -5.21 17.50 11.95
N ARG A 142 -5.71 18.69 12.30
CA ARG A 142 -5.35 19.40 13.55
C ARG A 142 -5.69 18.64 14.83
N LEU A 143 -6.60 17.67 14.77
CA LEU A 143 -6.92 16.79 15.90
C LEU A 143 -5.87 15.68 16.05
N GLY A 144 -5.18 15.32 14.97
CA GLY A 144 -4.25 14.20 14.90
C GLY A 144 -2.83 14.56 15.32
N GLN A 145 -2.24 13.72 16.17
CA GLN A 145 -0.79 13.72 16.42
C GLN A 145 -0.04 13.17 15.20
N ARG A 146 -0.56 12.08 14.62
CA ARG A 146 -0.06 11.45 13.39
C ARG A 146 -1.07 11.66 12.26
N ARG A 147 -0.59 12.04 11.08
CA ARG A 147 -1.39 12.30 9.88
C ARG A 147 -0.82 11.48 8.73
N ILE A 148 -1.59 10.50 8.29
CA ILE A 148 -1.18 9.49 7.31
C ILE A 148 -1.86 9.81 5.97
N THR A 149 -1.07 9.94 4.91
CA THR A 149 -1.54 10.06 3.52
C THR A 149 -1.09 8.85 2.69
N ASP A 150 -1.64 8.66 1.50
CA ASP A 150 -1.12 7.69 0.52
C ASP A 150 -1.04 8.32 -0.88
N ALA A 151 0.12 8.90 -1.21
CA ALA A 151 0.36 9.50 -2.53
C ALA A 151 0.12 8.50 -3.67
N ARG A 152 0.38 7.21 -3.44
CA ARG A 152 0.17 6.16 -4.46
C ARG A 152 -1.30 6.01 -4.86
N ALA A 153 -2.24 6.33 -3.97
CA ALA A 153 -3.67 6.20 -4.22
C ALA A 153 -4.27 7.41 -4.96
N THR A 154 -3.47 8.44 -5.25
CA THR A 154 -3.93 9.67 -5.92
C THR A 154 -3.80 9.59 -7.44
N GLU A 155 -4.51 10.47 -8.15
CA GLU A 155 -4.45 10.55 -9.62
C GLU A 155 -3.07 10.96 -10.16
N ASP A 156 -2.33 11.78 -9.41
CA ASP A 156 -0.96 12.21 -9.72
C ASP A 156 -0.04 11.91 -8.52
N PRO A 157 0.49 10.67 -8.42
CA PRO A 157 1.28 10.25 -7.26
C PRO A 157 2.57 11.04 -7.05
N VAL A 158 3.25 11.43 -8.14
CA VAL A 158 4.52 12.16 -8.06
C VAL A 158 4.26 13.62 -7.69
N GLY A 159 3.26 14.26 -8.29
CA GLY A 159 2.86 15.61 -7.88
C GLY A 159 2.32 15.65 -6.46
N ALA A 160 1.59 14.61 -6.02
CA ALA A 160 1.16 14.49 -4.63
C ALA A 160 2.37 14.44 -3.67
N LEU A 161 3.40 13.65 -4.00
CA LEU A 161 4.64 13.61 -3.23
C LEU A 161 5.35 14.98 -3.19
N GLY A 162 5.38 15.70 -4.33
CA GLY A 162 5.91 17.07 -4.39
C GLY A 162 5.17 18.01 -3.44
N ARG A 163 3.82 17.97 -3.41
CA ARG A 163 3.02 18.74 -2.45
C ARG A 163 3.35 18.35 -1.01
N ARG A 164 3.52 17.05 -0.71
CA ARG A 164 3.95 16.61 0.64
C ARG A 164 5.30 17.18 1.05
N ALA A 165 6.25 17.34 0.12
CA ALA A 165 7.54 17.96 0.38
C ALA A 165 7.39 19.44 0.77
N GLU A 166 6.56 20.18 0.05
CA GLU A 166 6.32 21.62 0.27
C GLU A 166 5.58 21.89 1.58
N THR A 167 4.62 21.04 1.94
CA THR A 167 3.70 21.27 3.06
C THR A 167 4.02 20.46 4.31
N TYR A 168 5.15 19.75 4.36
CA TYR A 168 5.46 18.84 5.47
C TYR A 168 5.41 19.55 6.82
N ALA A 169 4.69 18.96 7.77
CA ALA A 169 4.74 19.28 9.19
C ALA A 169 5.09 18.05 10.05
N PRO A 170 5.74 18.22 11.22
CA PRO A 170 6.02 17.12 12.14
C PRO A 170 4.76 16.31 12.50
N GLY A 171 4.82 14.99 12.32
CA GLY A 171 3.69 14.07 12.48
C GLY A 171 3.00 13.70 11.17
N ASP A 172 3.35 14.33 10.04
CA ASP A 172 2.94 13.89 8.71
C ASP A 172 3.78 12.69 8.27
N THR A 173 3.12 11.75 7.60
CA THR A 173 3.75 10.57 6.96
C THR A 173 2.95 10.19 5.73
N ASP A 174 3.60 9.53 4.78
CA ASP A 174 2.95 8.96 3.61
C ASP A 174 3.19 7.45 3.56
N LEU A 175 2.16 6.66 3.25
CA LEU A 175 2.30 5.21 3.16
C LEU A 175 3.29 4.77 2.08
N SER A 176 3.62 5.63 1.11
CA SER A 176 4.70 5.37 0.14
C SER A 176 6.07 5.25 0.83
N TRP A 177 6.30 5.98 1.92
CA TRP A 177 7.50 5.86 2.77
C TRP A 177 7.49 4.57 3.57
N THR A 178 6.35 4.25 4.19
CA THR A 178 6.15 2.99 4.91
C THR A 178 6.40 1.82 3.98
N ARG A 179 5.88 1.83 2.75
CA ARG A 179 6.06 0.75 1.76
C ARG A 179 7.52 0.38 1.50
N ILE A 180 8.46 1.32 1.67
CA ILE A 180 9.89 1.10 1.45
C ILE A 180 10.68 0.74 2.72
N THR A 181 10.06 0.65 3.90
CA THR A 181 10.76 0.22 5.12
C THR A 181 11.56 -1.09 4.93
N PRO A 182 11.04 -2.17 4.31
CA PRO A 182 11.83 -3.38 4.08
C PRO A 182 13.04 -3.16 3.14
N TRP A 183 12.87 -2.34 2.10
CA TRP A 183 13.96 -1.97 1.20
C TRP A 183 15.06 -1.20 1.95
N ARG A 184 14.67 -0.15 2.69
CA ARG A 184 15.59 0.66 3.49
C ARG A 184 16.34 -0.18 4.51
N SER A 185 15.65 -1.04 5.25
CA SER A 185 16.25 -1.93 6.24
C SER A 185 17.27 -2.89 5.62
N MET A 186 16.95 -3.49 4.47
CA MET A 186 17.86 -4.42 3.79
C MET A 186 19.11 -3.71 3.25
N LEU A 187 18.93 -2.54 2.63
CA LEU A 187 20.03 -1.73 2.10
C LEU A 187 20.94 -1.25 3.24
N ALA A 188 20.37 -0.73 4.32
CA ALA A 188 21.14 -0.35 5.51
C ALA A 188 21.92 -1.54 6.07
N ALA A 189 21.28 -2.70 6.27
CA ALA A 189 21.94 -3.89 6.77
C ALA A 189 23.04 -4.43 5.83
N SER A 190 22.93 -4.21 4.52
CA SER A 190 23.99 -4.56 3.56
C SER A 190 25.21 -3.65 3.69
N LEU A 191 25.00 -2.38 4.05
CA LEU A 191 26.04 -1.36 4.25
C LEU A 191 26.56 -1.30 5.70
N ASP A 192 25.92 -1.96 6.68
CA ASP A 192 26.50 -2.11 8.02
C ASP A 192 27.70 -3.09 8.02
N GLN A 193 27.82 -3.91 6.98
CA GLN A 193 28.98 -4.76 6.76
C GLN A 193 30.12 -3.96 6.13
N LYS A 194 31.36 -4.47 6.19
CA LYS A 194 32.49 -3.80 5.54
C LYS A 194 32.22 -3.65 4.03
N HIS A 195 31.99 -2.43 3.58
CA HIS A 195 31.86 -2.06 2.18
C HIS A 195 32.98 -1.12 1.77
N SER A 196 33.29 -1.07 0.48
CA SER A 196 34.14 -0.03 -0.09
C SER A 196 33.37 1.27 -0.32
N THR A 197 34.09 2.31 -0.72
CA THR A 197 33.52 3.61 -1.07
C THR A 197 32.41 3.46 -2.11
N LEU A 198 31.25 4.04 -1.81
CA LEU A 198 30.11 4.11 -2.73
C LEU A 198 30.32 5.25 -3.73
N HIS A 199 30.03 5.00 -5.00
CA HIS A 199 30.19 5.97 -6.08
C HIS A 199 28.87 6.51 -6.59
N SER A 200 27.88 5.66 -6.78
CA SER A 200 26.55 6.06 -7.26
C SER A 200 25.52 4.99 -6.91
N ALA A 201 24.25 5.35 -7.00
CA ALA A 201 23.15 4.40 -6.89
C ALA A 201 22.19 4.52 -8.06
N VAL A 202 21.51 3.41 -8.36
CA VAL A 202 20.38 3.36 -9.29
C VAL A 202 19.22 2.72 -8.55
N VAL A 203 18.07 3.40 -8.56
CA VAL A 203 16.81 2.81 -8.10
C VAL A 203 15.97 2.54 -9.35
N GLU A 204 15.44 1.33 -9.47
CA GLU A 204 14.59 0.87 -10.57
C GLU A 204 13.18 0.57 -10.04
N GLY A 205 12.17 1.06 -10.73
CA GLY A 205 10.77 0.81 -10.38
C GLY A 205 9.80 1.40 -11.39
N GLU A 206 8.52 1.07 -11.24
CA GLU A 206 7.42 1.57 -12.07
C GLU A 206 7.48 3.09 -12.28
N GLU A 207 7.04 3.52 -13.46
CA GLU A 207 6.80 4.94 -13.72
C GLU A 207 5.77 5.49 -12.73
N TYR A 208 5.93 6.76 -12.34
CA TYR A 208 5.04 7.45 -11.40
C TYR A 208 4.88 6.78 -10.03
N ASN A 209 5.90 6.03 -9.56
CA ASN A 209 5.85 5.34 -8.27
C ASN A 209 6.49 6.18 -7.14
N PRO A 210 5.70 6.75 -6.19
CA PRO A 210 6.23 7.64 -5.15
C PRO A 210 7.17 6.93 -4.17
N SER A 211 7.00 5.62 -3.96
CA SER A 211 7.94 4.83 -3.16
C SER A 211 9.33 4.76 -3.79
N SER A 212 9.42 4.67 -5.12
CA SER A 212 10.70 4.62 -5.83
C SER A 212 11.41 5.98 -5.77
N GLU A 213 10.65 7.07 -5.91
CA GLU A 213 11.17 8.43 -5.73
C GLU A 213 11.68 8.66 -4.32
N LEU A 214 10.90 8.32 -3.28
CA LEU A 214 11.31 8.45 -1.88
C LEU A 214 12.55 7.62 -1.54
N LEU A 215 12.68 6.42 -2.12
CA LEU A 215 13.84 5.58 -1.87
C LEU A 215 15.11 6.19 -2.48
N ALA A 216 15.02 6.76 -3.68
CA ALA A 216 16.14 7.47 -4.31
C ALA A 216 16.52 8.74 -3.53
N LEU A 217 15.53 9.54 -3.11
CA LEU A 217 15.76 10.74 -2.29
C LEU A 217 16.44 10.39 -0.97
N TRP A 218 15.99 9.34 -0.30
CA TRP A 218 16.60 8.87 0.95
C TRP A 218 18.04 8.39 0.76
N LEU A 219 18.34 7.63 -0.29
CA LEU A 219 19.71 7.19 -0.59
C LEU A 219 20.62 8.39 -0.91
N ALA A 220 20.15 9.34 -1.73
CA ALA A 220 20.92 10.53 -2.06
C ALA A 220 21.20 11.40 -0.82
N GLU A 221 20.20 11.59 0.03
CA GLU A 221 20.30 12.34 1.28
C GLU A 221 21.27 11.66 2.26
N ARG A 222 21.15 10.34 2.46
CA ARG A 222 21.94 9.63 3.47
C ARG A 222 23.37 9.32 3.05
N LEU A 223 23.57 9.00 1.77
CA LEU A 223 24.87 8.56 1.27
C LEU A 223 25.66 9.69 0.61
N ARG A 224 25.01 10.81 0.26
CA ARG A 224 25.63 11.95 -0.42
C ARG A 224 26.33 11.59 -1.74
N ILE A 225 25.76 10.61 -2.44
CA ILE A 225 26.20 10.15 -3.77
C ILE A 225 25.13 10.47 -4.82
N PRO A 226 25.50 10.58 -6.11
CA PRO A 226 24.53 10.65 -7.20
C PRO A 226 23.64 9.40 -7.23
N VAL A 227 22.33 9.62 -7.32
CA VAL A 227 21.32 8.57 -7.43
C VAL A 227 20.49 8.78 -8.69
N GLU A 228 20.44 7.76 -9.55
CA GLU A 228 19.65 7.76 -10.77
C GLU A 228 18.33 7.02 -10.56
N ARG A 229 17.22 7.60 -11.04
CA ARG A 229 15.94 6.93 -11.16
C ARG A 229 15.79 6.31 -12.55
N ARG A 230 15.58 5.00 -12.60
CA ARG A 230 15.25 4.27 -13.82
C ARG A 230 13.85 3.67 -13.75
N VAL A 231 13.15 3.76 -14.88
CA VAL A 231 11.83 3.16 -15.05
C VAL A 231 11.99 1.68 -15.39
N SER A 232 11.20 0.84 -14.74
CA SER A 232 11.08 -0.59 -15.06
C SER A 232 9.60 -0.99 -15.18
N GLU A 233 9.35 -2.17 -15.75
CA GLU A 233 8.00 -2.72 -15.97
C GLU A 233 7.26 -3.05 -14.65
N GLY A 234 7.94 -2.97 -13.50
CA GLY A 234 7.35 -3.28 -12.20
C GLY A 234 7.27 -4.78 -11.88
N PRO A 235 6.56 -5.16 -10.81
CA PRO A 235 5.68 -4.31 -10.00
C PRO A 235 6.38 -3.53 -8.86
N GLY A 236 6.03 -2.26 -8.70
CA GLY A 236 6.61 -1.35 -7.71
C GLY A 236 8.11 -1.10 -7.95
N ILE A 237 8.90 -1.12 -6.88
CA ILE A 237 10.37 -1.13 -6.96
C ILE A 237 10.82 -2.53 -7.38
N THR A 238 11.66 -2.58 -8.41
CA THR A 238 12.21 -3.84 -8.94
C THR A 238 13.67 -4.03 -8.54
N ALA A 239 14.48 -2.98 -8.48
CA ALA A 239 15.88 -3.15 -8.08
C ALA A 239 16.46 -1.88 -7.44
N VAL A 240 17.49 -2.09 -6.61
CA VAL A 240 18.41 -1.05 -6.18
C VAL A 240 19.83 -1.55 -6.40
N ARG A 241 20.64 -0.74 -7.09
CA ARG A 241 22.03 -1.04 -7.42
C ARG A 241 22.92 0.04 -6.84
N LEU A 242 23.90 -0.32 -6.02
CA LEU A 242 24.90 0.58 -5.46
C LEU A 242 26.25 0.24 -6.08
N GLU A 243 26.86 1.20 -6.76
CA GLU A 243 28.20 1.04 -7.33
C GLU A 243 29.25 1.28 -6.26
N THR A 244 30.13 0.31 -6.06
CA THR A 244 31.24 0.38 -5.09
C THR A 244 32.57 0.11 -5.80
N ALA A 245 33.69 0.46 -5.17
CA ALA A 245 35.01 0.20 -5.75
C ALA A 245 35.31 -1.30 -5.95
N ASP A 246 34.69 -2.18 -5.16
CA ASP A 246 34.89 -3.64 -5.24
C ASP A 246 33.82 -4.36 -6.08
N GLY A 247 32.88 -3.62 -6.67
CA GLY A 247 31.79 -4.15 -7.47
C GLY A 247 30.41 -3.63 -7.06
N GLN A 248 29.37 -4.11 -7.71
CA GLN A 248 28.00 -3.64 -7.49
C GLN A 248 27.33 -4.41 -6.33
N VAL A 249 26.73 -3.70 -5.37
CA VAL A 249 25.73 -4.27 -4.44
C VAL A 249 24.37 -4.16 -5.10
N CYS A 250 23.66 -5.27 -5.24
CA CYS A 250 22.39 -5.32 -5.93
C CYS A 250 21.32 -5.97 -5.05
N LEU A 251 20.18 -5.30 -4.90
CA LEU A 251 18.96 -5.86 -4.32
C LEU A 251 17.91 -5.89 -5.42
N ASP A 252 17.63 -7.07 -5.97
CA ASP A 252 16.77 -7.28 -7.14
C ASP A 252 15.51 -8.08 -6.74
N ARG A 253 14.32 -7.61 -7.11
CA ARG A 253 13.01 -8.20 -6.82
C ARG A 253 12.15 -8.16 -8.09
N PRO A 254 12.33 -9.10 -9.03
CA PRO A 254 11.69 -9.03 -10.33
C PRO A 254 10.20 -9.38 -10.30
N ASP A 255 9.77 -10.24 -9.36
CA ASP A 255 8.41 -10.80 -9.31
C ASP A 255 7.55 -10.22 -8.17
N GLY A 256 8.07 -9.27 -7.40
CA GLY A 256 7.37 -8.60 -6.32
C GLY A 256 7.26 -9.38 -5.00
N THR A 257 7.91 -10.54 -4.87
CA THR A 257 7.81 -11.39 -3.67
C THR A 257 9.16 -11.66 -3.01
N LEU A 258 10.06 -12.35 -3.72
CA LEU A 258 11.38 -12.72 -3.24
C LEU A 258 12.41 -11.81 -3.89
N ALA A 259 13.26 -11.19 -3.08
CA ALA A 259 14.37 -10.42 -3.59
C ALA A 259 15.68 -11.21 -3.43
N GLU A 260 16.63 -10.95 -4.30
CA GLU A 260 17.98 -11.44 -4.26
C GLU A 260 18.92 -10.28 -3.90
N LEU A 261 19.69 -10.46 -2.83
CA LEU A 261 20.73 -9.55 -2.40
C LEU A 261 22.09 -10.13 -2.80
N ALA A 262 22.73 -9.52 -3.79
CA ALA A 262 24.09 -9.79 -4.21
C ALA A 262 25.03 -8.71 -3.67
N VAL A 263 26.05 -9.12 -2.92
CA VAL A 263 27.08 -8.23 -2.35
C VAL A 263 28.45 -8.75 -2.80
N PRO A 264 29.34 -7.90 -3.35
CA PRO A 264 30.65 -8.36 -3.81
C PRO A 264 31.43 -9.11 -2.74
N GLY A 265 31.96 -10.28 -3.10
CA GLY A 265 32.72 -11.14 -2.19
C GLY A 265 31.88 -11.91 -1.17
N GLN A 266 30.55 -11.87 -1.27
CA GLN A 266 29.64 -12.64 -0.42
C GLN A 266 28.74 -13.53 -1.29
N PRO A 267 28.23 -14.65 -0.74
CA PRO A 267 27.21 -15.44 -1.44
C PRO A 267 25.90 -14.65 -1.56
N ASP A 268 25.21 -14.86 -2.67
CA ASP A 268 23.89 -14.27 -2.91
C ASP A 268 22.88 -14.79 -1.88
N ARG A 269 22.02 -13.89 -1.42
CA ARG A 269 21.04 -14.17 -0.37
C ARG A 269 19.64 -13.84 -0.85
N HIS A 270 18.74 -14.81 -0.71
CA HIS A 270 17.32 -14.55 -0.90
C HIS A 270 16.72 -13.90 0.35
N VAL A 271 15.98 -12.81 0.15
CA VAL A 271 15.35 -12.04 1.22
C VAL A 271 13.86 -11.84 0.92
N ALA A 272 13.04 -12.03 1.95
CA ALA A 272 11.61 -11.84 1.83
C ALA A 272 11.31 -10.33 1.74
N LEU A 273 10.93 -9.88 0.55
CA LEU A 273 10.64 -8.48 0.28
C LEU A 273 9.25 -8.37 -0.37
N GLN A 274 8.30 -9.07 0.23
CA GLN A 274 6.92 -9.12 -0.25
C GLN A 274 6.24 -7.75 -0.18
N ARG A 275 5.36 -7.48 -1.16
CA ARG A 275 4.49 -6.31 -1.11
C ARG A 275 3.50 -6.44 0.06
N ARG A 276 3.46 -5.40 0.88
CA ARG A 276 2.63 -5.34 2.09
C ARG A 276 1.24 -4.78 1.81
N SER A 277 0.25 -5.34 2.49
CA SER A 277 -1.13 -4.89 2.50
C SER A 277 -1.28 -3.54 3.21
N THR A 278 -2.34 -2.79 2.90
CA THR A 278 -2.63 -1.52 3.60
C THR A 278 -2.80 -1.71 5.10
N ALA A 279 -3.34 -2.85 5.55
CA ALA A 279 -3.46 -3.17 6.97
C ALA A 279 -2.11 -3.24 7.68
N GLU A 280 -1.11 -3.88 7.07
CA GLU A 280 0.26 -3.98 7.61
C GLU A 280 0.96 -2.62 7.63
N LEU A 281 0.73 -1.79 6.60
CA LEU A 281 1.29 -0.45 6.54
C LEU A 281 0.71 0.45 7.62
N ILE A 282 -0.61 0.44 7.79
CA ILE A 282 -1.24 1.18 8.88
C ILE A 282 -0.76 0.66 10.24
N ALA A 283 -0.69 -0.66 10.44
CA ALA A 283 -0.16 -1.21 11.67
C ALA A 283 1.26 -0.70 11.97
N GLU A 284 2.15 -0.65 10.97
CA GLU A 284 3.49 -0.07 11.14
C GLU A 284 3.46 1.39 11.58
N GLU A 285 2.66 2.23 10.93
CA GLU A 285 2.52 3.65 11.29
C GLU A 285 1.93 3.88 12.68
N LEU A 286 1.14 2.92 13.20
CA LEU A 286 0.57 2.99 14.55
C LEU A 286 1.55 2.53 15.65
N ARG A 287 2.69 1.92 15.31
CA ARG A 287 3.71 1.50 16.29
C ARG A 287 4.50 2.66 16.88
N ARG A 288 4.68 3.74 16.11
CA ARG A 288 5.42 4.93 16.54
C ARG A 288 4.74 6.19 16.02
N LEU A 289 4.25 7.02 16.94
CA LEU A 289 3.49 8.23 16.60
C LEU A 289 4.36 9.50 16.58
N ASP A 290 5.61 9.42 17.03
CA ASP A 290 6.55 10.54 16.95
C ASP A 290 6.83 10.93 15.49
N PRO A 291 7.25 12.18 15.24
CA PRO A 291 7.72 12.59 13.92
C PRO A 291 8.82 11.64 13.39
N ASP A 292 8.71 11.25 12.13
CA ASP A 292 9.76 10.49 11.43
C ASP A 292 10.72 11.47 10.78
N GLU A 293 11.88 11.69 11.40
CA GLU A 293 12.92 12.60 10.92
C GLU A 293 13.52 12.13 9.59
N ALA A 294 13.69 10.82 9.39
CA ALA A 294 14.24 10.28 8.16
C ALA A 294 13.28 10.49 6.97
N TYR A 295 11.97 10.37 7.21
CA TYR A 295 10.97 10.76 6.21
C TYR A 295 11.02 12.26 5.93
N ALA A 296 11.08 13.10 6.98
CA ALA A 296 11.14 14.55 6.85
C ALA A 296 12.32 15.01 6.00
N GLU A 297 13.50 14.44 6.23
CA GLU A 297 14.72 14.71 5.47
C GLU A 297 14.60 14.25 4.02
N ALA A 298 14.15 13.01 3.80
CA ALA A 298 14.02 12.44 2.46
C ALA A 298 13.00 13.21 1.60
N VAL A 299 11.81 13.47 2.12
CA VAL A 299 10.75 14.16 1.37
C VAL A 299 11.14 15.61 1.04
N ARG A 300 11.88 16.28 1.93
CA ARG A 300 12.35 17.67 1.72
C ARG A 300 13.66 17.79 0.96
N PHE A 301 14.35 16.67 0.67
CA PHE A 301 15.65 16.71 0.00
C PHE A 301 15.54 17.36 -1.38
N GLY A 302 14.47 17.02 -2.12
CA GLY A 302 14.15 17.56 -3.43
C GLY A 302 14.79 16.76 -4.58
N VAL A 303 14.00 16.49 -5.63
CA VAL A 303 14.40 15.68 -6.78
C VAL A 303 15.56 16.27 -7.58
N ASP A 304 15.70 17.61 -7.58
CA ASP A 304 16.76 18.32 -8.29
C ASP A 304 18.18 17.97 -7.81
N LYS A 305 18.29 17.41 -6.60
CA LYS A 305 19.55 17.02 -5.97
C LYS A 305 19.95 15.57 -6.21
N LEU A 306 19.10 14.75 -6.84
CA LEU A 306 19.39 13.33 -7.06
C LEU A 306 20.66 13.11 -7.90
N ALA A 307 20.86 13.91 -8.96
CA ALA A 307 21.99 13.74 -9.88
C ALA A 307 23.26 14.53 -9.50
N GLN A 308 23.25 15.29 -8.41
CA GLN A 308 24.36 16.16 -8.05
C GLN A 308 25.26 15.47 -7.00
N PRO A 309 26.57 15.29 -7.26
CA PRO A 309 27.49 14.90 -6.21
C PRO A 309 27.60 16.04 -5.18
N ASP A 310 27.64 15.69 -3.89
CA ASP A 310 27.75 16.68 -2.82
C ASP A 310 29.09 17.46 -2.96
N PRO A 311 29.07 18.79 -3.10
CA PRO A 311 30.29 19.60 -3.20
C PRO A 311 31.22 19.46 -1.99
N GLN A 312 30.70 19.08 -0.83
CA GLN A 312 31.46 18.92 0.42
C GLN A 312 32.09 17.52 0.55
N HIS A 313 31.60 16.54 -0.20
CA HIS A 313 32.09 15.16 -0.24
C HIS A 313 32.20 14.71 -1.70
N PRO A 314 33.23 15.17 -2.45
CA PRO A 314 33.39 14.78 -3.84
C PRO A 314 33.55 13.27 -3.94
N THR A 315 32.63 12.63 -4.66
CA THR A 315 32.75 11.23 -5.06
C THR A 315 34.12 11.05 -5.75
N PRO A 316 34.95 10.08 -5.35
CA PRO A 316 36.20 9.84 -6.06
C PRO A 316 35.86 9.51 -7.50
N ALA A 317 36.46 10.26 -8.44
CA ALA A 317 36.26 10.04 -9.86
C ALA A 317 36.60 8.57 -10.18
N ALA A 318 35.63 7.84 -10.71
CA ALA A 318 35.86 6.51 -11.24
C ALA A 318 36.98 6.63 -12.29
N SER A 319 38.12 5.99 -12.02
CA SER A 319 39.24 5.95 -12.94
C SER A 319 38.79 5.32 -14.25
N ALA A 320 38.84 6.11 -15.32
CA ALA A 320 38.46 5.71 -16.66
C ALA A 320 39.14 4.41 -17.07
N THR A 321 38.35 3.42 -17.46
CA THR A 321 38.81 2.17 -18.08
C THR A 321 39.67 2.49 -19.31
N PRO A 322 40.88 1.91 -19.47
CA PRO A 322 41.66 2.11 -20.67
C PRO A 322 40.99 1.38 -21.84
N ALA A 323 40.81 2.09 -22.96
CA ALA A 323 40.28 1.56 -24.20
C ALA A 323 41.12 0.38 -24.73
N PRO A 324 40.50 -0.62 -25.39
CA PRO A 324 41.24 -1.77 -25.91
C PRO A 324 42.13 -1.33 -27.10
N ALA A 325 43.39 -1.75 -27.03
CA ALA A 325 44.37 -1.57 -28.09
C ALA A 325 43.92 -2.30 -29.36
N LYS A 326 43.84 -1.56 -30.47
CA LYS A 326 43.67 -2.12 -31.81
C LYS A 326 44.94 -2.90 -32.20
N GLY A 327 44.88 -4.23 -32.12
CA GLY A 327 45.83 -5.12 -32.79
C GLY A 327 45.24 -5.60 -34.12
N GLY A 328 45.91 -5.31 -35.24
CA GLY A 328 45.54 -5.88 -36.53
C GLY A 328 46.40 -5.34 -37.68
N GLY A 329 47.40 -6.11 -38.08
CA GLY A 329 48.17 -5.84 -39.30
C GLY A 329 49.29 -6.85 -39.54
N ALA A 330 48.95 -8.04 -40.04
CA ALA A 330 49.92 -8.88 -40.76
C ALA A 330 49.23 -9.76 -41.82
N ALA A 331 49.68 -9.55 -43.06
CA ALA A 331 49.86 -10.50 -44.17
C ALA A 331 48.63 -11.22 -44.76
N GLY A 332 48.40 -10.91 -46.04
CA GLY A 332 47.53 -11.68 -46.91
C GLY A 332 48.22 -12.85 -47.61
N ALA A 333 47.41 -13.77 -48.10
CA ALA A 333 47.73 -14.65 -49.21
C ALA A 333 46.41 -15.02 -49.92
N LYS A 334 46.34 -14.74 -51.21
CA LYS A 334 45.36 -15.29 -52.16
C LYS A 334 45.96 -16.54 -52.80
N ALA A 335 45.15 -17.57 -53.02
CA ALA A 335 45.19 -18.40 -54.23
C ALA A 335 43.90 -19.22 -54.37
N ASP A 336 43.39 -19.23 -55.61
CA ASP A 336 42.13 -19.76 -56.10
C ASP A 336 42.17 -21.26 -56.52
N ALA A 337 40.95 -21.80 -56.70
CA ALA A 337 40.49 -22.71 -57.78
C ALA A 337 40.46 -24.26 -57.63
N LYS A 338 39.22 -24.77 -57.48
CA LYS A 338 38.38 -25.53 -58.49
C LYS A 338 38.67 -27.03 -58.81
N GLY A 339 37.60 -27.85 -58.75
CA GLY A 339 37.36 -29.09 -59.55
C GLY A 339 36.86 -30.30 -58.72
N ALA A 340 35.54 -30.63 -58.73
CA ALA A 340 34.86 -31.74 -59.48
C ALA A 340 35.16 -33.16 -58.92
N SER A 341 34.29 -34.17 -58.80
CA SER A 341 32.87 -34.47 -59.13
C SER A 341 32.56 -35.92 -58.66
N GLY A 342 31.28 -36.27 -58.46
CA GLY A 342 30.72 -37.66 -58.43
C GLY A 342 30.48 -38.25 -57.02
N GLU A 343 29.43 -39.01 -56.71
CA GLU A 343 28.28 -39.57 -57.45
C GLU A 343 27.35 -40.26 -56.40
N GLU A 344 26.02 -40.22 -56.61
CA GLU A 344 24.93 -41.17 -56.20
C GLU A 344 24.88 -41.77 -54.75
N SER A 345 23.74 -41.91 -54.05
CA SER A 345 22.42 -42.43 -54.44
C SER A 345 21.41 -42.33 -53.28
N GLY A 346 20.11 -42.20 -53.64
CA GLY A 346 18.95 -42.80 -52.97
C GLY A 346 18.58 -42.30 -51.57
N ALA A 347 17.50 -41.53 -51.42
CA ALA A 347 16.10 -42.00 -51.34
C ALA A 347 15.63 -41.82 -49.88
N ASP A 348 14.44 -41.35 -49.54
CA ASP A 348 13.26 -40.92 -50.30
C ASP A 348 12.33 -40.20 -49.30
N SER A 349 11.47 -39.35 -49.86
CA SER A 349 10.15 -38.87 -49.42
C SER A 349 9.92 -38.43 -47.95
N GLY A 350 9.30 -37.29 -47.66
CA GLY A 350 8.47 -36.36 -48.42
C GLY A 350 7.56 -35.67 -47.38
N THR A 351 7.59 -34.34 -47.28
CA THR A 351 6.53 -33.40 -47.74
C THR A 351 5.13 -33.73 -47.24
N ALA A 352 4.28 -32.84 -46.72
CA ALA A 352 4.15 -31.38 -46.77
C ALA A 352 3.24 -30.98 -45.59
N ASP A 353 3.44 -29.84 -44.93
CA ASP A 353 2.81 -28.54 -45.18
C ASP A 353 1.27 -28.46 -45.09
N SER A 354 0.87 -27.34 -44.47
CA SER A 354 -0.39 -26.61 -44.56
C SER A 354 -1.58 -27.03 -43.68
N GLY A 355 -1.86 -26.15 -42.70
CA GLY A 355 -3.00 -25.23 -42.81
C GLY A 355 -4.38 -25.73 -42.36
N GLY A 356 -5.04 -24.90 -41.53
CA GLY A 356 -6.50 -24.76 -41.61
C GLY A 356 -7.29 -24.91 -40.31
N ALA A 357 -7.75 -23.76 -39.82
CA ALA A 357 -8.90 -23.47 -38.97
C ALA A 357 -9.98 -24.55 -38.75
N GLY A 358 -10.62 -24.56 -37.56
CA GLY A 358 -11.98 -25.08 -37.42
C GLY A 358 -12.45 -25.40 -36.00
N ALA A 359 -13.36 -24.56 -35.49
CA ALA A 359 -14.24 -24.72 -34.34
C ALA A 359 -14.79 -26.13 -34.01
N LYS A 360 -14.95 -26.46 -32.71
CA LYS A 360 -16.24 -26.69 -32.00
C LYS A 360 -16.13 -27.58 -30.74
N LYS A 361 -16.95 -27.20 -29.75
CA LYS A 361 -17.71 -28.01 -28.76
C LYS A 361 -16.99 -28.79 -27.64
N ALA A 362 -17.22 -28.28 -26.42
CA ALA A 362 -18.03 -28.88 -25.36
C ALA A 362 -18.16 -30.41 -25.24
N SER A 363 -17.58 -30.94 -24.16
CA SER A 363 -18.03 -32.03 -23.27
C SER A 363 -16.91 -32.18 -22.22
N GLY A 364 -17.07 -32.34 -20.91
CA GLY A 364 -18.17 -32.76 -20.06
C GLY A 364 -17.57 -33.66 -18.96
N LYS A 365 -17.99 -33.42 -17.71
CA LYS A 365 -17.92 -34.29 -16.50
C LYS A 365 -16.60 -34.44 -15.72
N GLY A 366 -16.76 -34.28 -14.39
CA GLY A 366 -15.88 -34.84 -13.37
C GLY A 366 -16.09 -34.19 -12.00
N GLY A 367 -17.23 -34.43 -11.35
CA GLY A 367 -17.45 -34.02 -9.96
C GLY A 367 -17.09 -35.13 -8.96
N SER A 368 -16.76 -34.75 -7.73
CA SER A 368 -17.04 -35.57 -6.56
C SER A 368 -17.42 -34.67 -5.37
N ALA A 369 -18.63 -34.89 -4.86
CA ALA A 369 -19.10 -34.47 -3.56
C ALA A 369 -19.79 -35.69 -2.93
N SER A 370 -19.26 -36.14 -1.80
CA SER A 370 -19.85 -37.09 -0.84
C SER A 370 -20.69 -36.28 0.17
N SER A 371 -22.02 -36.47 0.25
CA SER A 371 -22.74 -37.44 1.13
C SER A 371 -22.53 -37.11 2.63
N GLU A 372 -23.49 -37.08 3.55
CA GLU A 372 -24.82 -37.70 3.78
C GLU A 372 -25.62 -36.71 4.67
N GLY A 373 -26.91 -36.83 5.01
CA GLY A 373 -27.84 -37.95 4.98
C GLY A 373 -29.18 -37.49 5.56
N THR A 374 -30.23 -38.12 5.05
CA THR A 374 -31.66 -37.88 5.25
C THR A 374 -32.24 -38.48 6.52
N GLY A 375 -33.33 -37.90 7.03
CA GLY A 375 -34.28 -38.55 7.93
C GLY A 375 -35.67 -37.93 7.84
N ARG A 376 -36.59 -38.60 7.14
CA ARG A 376 -37.99 -38.21 6.92
C ARG A 376 -38.88 -38.90 7.96
N SER A 377 -39.89 -38.22 8.51
CA SER A 377 -41.19 -38.85 8.81
C SER A 377 -42.34 -37.84 8.75
N ARG A 378 -43.49 -38.35 8.31
CA ARG A 378 -44.73 -37.64 7.95
C ARG A 378 -45.63 -37.45 9.19
N GLY A 379 -46.44 -36.40 9.18
CA GLY A 379 -47.65 -36.30 10.02
C GLY A 379 -48.47 -35.06 9.64
N ALA A 380 -49.70 -35.26 9.21
CA ALA A 380 -50.54 -34.30 8.48
C ALA A 380 -51.39 -33.38 9.37
N ALA A 381 -51.96 -32.37 8.68
CA ALA A 381 -52.72 -31.21 9.14
C ALA A 381 -54.08 -31.46 9.83
N LYS A 382 -54.48 -30.45 10.62
CA LYS A 382 -55.81 -29.77 10.72
C LYS A 382 -55.64 -28.71 11.82
N GLY A 383 -55.99 -27.43 11.73
CA GLY A 383 -57.02 -26.74 10.96
C GLY A 383 -58.02 -26.10 11.96
N ALA A 384 -58.20 -24.78 11.85
CA ALA A 384 -59.31 -23.93 12.36
C ALA A 384 -59.06 -23.01 13.58
N SER A 385 -59.11 -21.70 13.28
CA SER A 385 -59.84 -20.58 13.93
C SER A 385 -60.19 -20.69 15.43
N GLY A 386 -60.08 -19.68 16.27
CA GLY A 386 -60.08 -18.23 16.08
C GLY A 386 -60.90 -17.60 17.22
N GLY A 387 -60.46 -16.44 17.72
CA GLY A 387 -61.36 -15.42 18.26
C GLY A 387 -61.79 -15.44 19.75
N LYS A 388 -61.25 -14.44 20.47
CA LYS A 388 -61.94 -13.47 21.36
C LYS A 388 -62.38 -13.84 22.79
N LYS A 389 -61.77 -13.04 23.70
CA LYS A 389 -62.35 -12.17 24.76
C LYS A 389 -62.81 -12.75 26.12
N ALA A 390 -62.21 -12.12 27.15
CA ALA A 390 -62.83 -11.39 28.27
C ALA A 390 -63.07 -12.11 29.64
N THR A 391 -62.26 -11.66 30.62
CA THR A 391 -62.59 -11.14 31.98
C THR A 391 -63.54 -11.86 32.96
N ARG A 392 -63.10 -11.81 34.23
CA ARG A 392 -63.79 -12.08 35.53
C ARG A 392 -63.98 -13.58 35.83
N SER A 393 -63.72 -14.08 37.05
CA SER A 393 -63.74 -13.48 38.39
C SER A 393 -62.49 -13.78 39.21
#